data_AF-U5U0Y1-F1
#
_entry.id   AF-U5U0Y1-F1
#
_cell.length_a   1.000
_cell.length_b   1.000
_cell.length_c   1.000
_cell.angle_alpha   90.00
_cell.angle_beta   90.00
_cell.angle_gamma   90.00
#
_symmetry.space_group_name_H-M   'P 1'
#
loop_
_entity.id
_entity.type
_entity.pdbx_description
1 polymer ?
#
loop_
_entity_poly.entity_id
_entity_poly.type
_entity_poly.pdbx_seq_one_letter_code
_entity_poly.pdbx_strand_id
1 'polypeptide(L)'
;LRNEIQVVVTVMSLNPQDLYDVVAINAASASTQIAGLPFSGPVGGVRVALITSDENKAGQWVAFPTVEQLENAVFDMVVAGRIVSGSGDDADVAIMMVEAEATDNVISLIDGGAQAPTESIVAEGLEAAKPFIARLCTAQQQLAAKASKPTGDFPVFPAYQDDVFAAVEAAAAEKLSAALTIAGKQERDDKTDEVKVEVLEQVAPNFEGREKELGAAFRSLTKKLVRQRILRDQFRIDGRGITDIRSLSAEVAIVPRAHGSALFERGETQILGVTTLDMVKMAQQVD
;
A
#
# COMPACT_ATOMS: atom_id res chain seq x y z
N LEU A 1 -0.67 -10.49 -16.76
CA LEU A 1 -1.31 -11.80 -16.48
C LEU A 1 -2.78 -11.60 -16.17
N ARG A 2 -3.65 -12.49 -16.68
CA ARG A 2 -5.05 -12.60 -16.27
C ARG A 2 -5.40 -13.98 -15.73
N ASN A 3 -4.44 -14.91 -15.77
CA ASN A 3 -4.53 -16.21 -15.12
C ASN A 3 -4.82 -16.03 -13.64
N GLU A 4 -5.67 -16.90 -13.11
CA GLU A 4 -5.87 -17.02 -11.68
C GLU A 4 -4.60 -17.59 -11.05
N ILE A 5 -4.07 -16.87 -10.05
CA ILE A 5 -2.89 -17.28 -9.30
C ILE A 5 -3.31 -17.41 -7.84
N GLN A 6 -3.08 -18.60 -7.27
CA GLN A 6 -3.37 -18.89 -5.88
C GLN A 6 -2.06 -19.14 -5.12
N VAL A 7 -1.92 -18.50 -3.97
CA VAL A 7 -0.85 -18.77 -3.01
C VAL A 7 -1.52 -19.22 -1.72
N VAL A 8 -1.13 -20.40 -1.24
CA VAL A 8 -1.63 -20.96 0.02
C VAL A 8 -0.44 -21.16 0.93
N VAL A 9 -0.47 -20.51 2.10
CA VAL A 9 0.52 -20.70 3.15
C VAL A 9 -0.18 -21.37 4.33
N THR A 10 0.36 -22.51 4.78
CA THR A 10 -0.16 -23.25 5.93
C THR A 10 0.88 -23.22 7.04
N VAL A 11 0.50 -22.69 8.20
CA VAL A 11 1.35 -22.71 9.41
C VAL A 11 1.28 -24.13 9.99
N MET A 12 2.33 -24.92 9.76
CA MET A 12 2.38 -26.32 10.21
C MET A 12 2.96 -26.48 11.61
N SER A 13 3.82 -25.56 12.02
CA SER A 13 4.47 -25.55 13.33
C SER A 13 4.75 -24.10 13.70
N LEU A 14 4.52 -23.75 14.96
CA LEU A 14 4.74 -22.43 15.49
C LEU A 14 5.34 -22.54 16.90
N ASN A 15 6.50 -21.94 17.09
CA ASN A 15 6.98 -21.64 18.44
C ASN A 15 6.09 -20.51 18.99
N PRO A 16 5.49 -20.65 20.19
CA PRO A 16 4.63 -19.61 20.76
C PRO A 16 5.28 -18.23 20.92
N GLN A 17 6.62 -18.15 20.91
CA GLN A 17 7.36 -16.90 20.99
C GLN A 17 7.61 -16.23 19.64
N ASP A 18 7.32 -16.89 18.52
CA ASP A 18 7.58 -16.38 17.18
C ASP A 18 6.30 -15.86 16.53
N LEU A 19 6.45 -14.84 15.67
CA LEU A 19 5.36 -14.32 14.84
C LEU A 19 5.48 -14.88 13.42
N TYR A 20 4.45 -15.60 12.97
CA TYR A 20 4.50 -16.35 11.71
C TYR A 20 4.25 -15.51 10.46
N ASP A 21 3.64 -14.33 10.60
CA ASP A 21 3.14 -13.50 9.50
C ASP A 21 4.26 -13.12 8.51
N VAL A 22 5.39 -12.63 9.00
CA VAL A 22 6.55 -12.23 8.16
C VAL A 22 7.28 -13.44 7.60
N VAL A 23 7.25 -14.59 8.27
CA VAL A 23 7.74 -15.85 7.70
C VAL A 23 6.84 -16.27 6.53
N ALA A 24 5.52 -16.14 6.68
CA ALA A 24 4.55 -16.45 5.65
C ALA A 24 4.70 -15.56 4.40
N ILE A 25 5.01 -14.27 4.56
CA ILE A 25 5.33 -13.37 3.42
C ILE A 25 6.49 -13.94 2.59
N ASN A 26 7.59 -14.33 3.26
CA ASN A 26 8.75 -14.89 2.58
C ASN A 26 8.45 -16.25 1.92
N ALA A 27 7.63 -17.11 2.56
CA ALA A 27 7.20 -18.38 1.98
C ALA A 27 6.31 -18.19 0.74
N ALA A 28 5.39 -17.22 0.78
CA ALA A 28 4.55 -16.83 -0.34
C ALA A 28 5.39 -16.33 -1.52
N SER A 29 6.37 -15.45 -1.25
CA SER A 29 7.30 -14.98 -2.27
C SER A 29 8.15 -16.12 -2.86
N ALA A 30 8.76 -16.94 -2.01
CA ALA A 30 9.64 -18.03 -2.44
C ALA A 30 8.91 -19.05 -3.32
N SER A 31 7.70 -19.46 -2.90
CA SER A 31 6.87 -20.39 -3.67
C SER A 31 6.46 -19.81 -5.03
N THR A 32 6.08 -18.53 -5.08
CA THR A 32 5.77 -17.80 -6.32
C THR A 32 6.99 -17.69 -7.22
N GLN A 33 8.17 -17.42 -6.64
CA GLN A 33 9.44 -17.28 -7.37
C GLN A 33 9.83 -18.56 -8.10
N ILE A 34 9.61 -19.74 -7.51
CA ILE A 34 9.96 -21.03 -8.12
C ILE A 34 8.84 -21.62 -8.99
N ALA A 35 7.68 -20.97 -9.05
CA ALA A 35 6.52 -21.47 -9.78
C ALA A 35 6.66 -21.34 -11.31
N GLY A 36 7.66 -20.60 -11.81
CA GLY A 36 7.82 -20.31 -13.24
C GLY A 36 6.85 -19.25 -13.76
N LEU A 37 6.41 -18.34 -12.89
CA LEU A 37 5.53 -17.21 -13.24
C LEU A 37 6.35 -15.99 -13.67
N PRO A 38 5.84 -15.12 -14.56
CA PRO A 38 6.48 -13.84 -14.87
C PRO A 38 6.22 -12.84 -13.74
N PHE A 39 6.95 -13.04 -12.64
CA PHE A 39 6.88 -12.31 -11.39
C PHE A 39 8.22 -11.63 -11.10
N SER A 40 8.18 -10.33 -10.80
CA SER A 40 9.38 -9.51 -10.52
C SER A 40 9.86 -9.63 -9.07
N GLY A 41 9.99 -10.87 -8.59
CA GLY A 41 10.49 -11.21 -7.27
C GLY A 41 12.01 -11.39 -7.20
N PRO A 42 12.52 -11.92 -6.07
CA PRO A 42 11.75 -12.21 -4.86
C PRO A 42 11.42 -10.95 -4.06
N VAL A 43 10.43 -11.07 -3.17
CA VAL A 43 10.08 -10.09 -2.14
C VAL A 43 10.55 -10.62 -0.78
N GLY A 44 11.32 -9.81 -0.06
CA GLY A 44 11.68 -10.06 1.33
C GLY A 44 10.72 -9.31 2.26
N GLY A 45 10.13 -10.01 3.22
CA GLY A 45 9.29 -9.42 4.26
C GLY A 45 9.93 -9.56 5.64
N VAL A 46 10.01 -8.49 6.42
CA VAL A 46 10.64 -8.51 7.75
C VAL A 46 9.82 -7.67 8.72
N ARG A 47 9.71 -8.13 9.96
CA ARG A 47 9.28 -7.30 11.09
C ARG A 47 10.53 -6.71 11.72
N VAL A 48 10.57 -5.40 11.89
CA VAL A 48 11.55 -4.70 12.71
C VAL A 48 10.82 -3.97 13.84
N ALA A 49 11.27 -4.16 15.07
CA ALA A 49 10.74 -3.44 16.22
C ALA A 49 11.83 -2.62 16.90
N LEU A 50 11.49 -1.42 17.35
CA LEU A 50 12.41 -0.56 18.11
C LEU A 50 12.34 -0.96 19.59
N ILE A 51 13.25 -1.84 20.00
CA ILE A 51 13.28 -2.40 21.35
C ILE A 51 14.19 -1.58 22.23
N THR A 52 13.68 -1.18 23.40
CA THR A 52 14.42 -0.39 24.38
C THR A 52 14.80 -1.23 25.60
N SER A 53 15.80 -0.76 26.34
CA SER A 53 16.21 -1.36 27.60
C SER A 53 16.72 -0.28 28.56
N ASP A 54 16.98 -0.65 29.81
CA ASP A 54 17.57 0.27 30.78
C ASP A 54 18.98 0.75 30.37
N GLU A 55 19.73 -0.10 29.68
CA GLU A 55 21.07 0.24 29.16
C GLU A 55 21.02 1.00 27.84
N ASN A 56 19.97 0.79 27.02
CA ASN A 56 19.79 1.46 25.74
C ASN A 56 18.37 2.04 25.60
N LYS A 57 18.19 3.26 26.10
CA LYS A 57 16.95 4.02 25.98
C LYS A 57 16.68 4.54 24.57
N ALA A 58 17.72 4.70 23.74
CA ALA A 58 17.56 5.05 22.32
C ALA A 58 16.94 3.90 21.51
N GLY A 59 17.10 2.67 22.00
CA GLY A 59 16.55 1.46 21.43
C GLY A 59 17.41 0.88 20.30
N GLN A 60 17.02 -0.31 19.86
CA GLN A 60 17.62 -1.00 18.73
C GLN A 60 16.53 -1.58 17.84
N TRP A 61 16.66 -1.38 16.52
CA TRP A 61 15.81 -2.05 15.55
C TRP A 61 16.19 -3.53 15.46
N VAL A 62 15.34 -4.38 16.03
CA VAL A 62 15.52 -5.84 16.06
C VAL A 62 14.65 -6.46 14.97
N ALA A 63 15.25 -7.22 14.07
CA ALA A 63 14.54 -7.96 13.04
C ALA A 63 14.04 -9.30 13.56
N PHE A 64 12.82 -9.70 13.14
CA PHE A 64 12.12 -10.89 13.63
C PHE A 64 12.09 -10.96 15.17
N PRO A 65 11.59 -9.91 15.85
CA PRO A 65 11.49 -9.92 17.30
C PRO A 65 10.54 -11.03 17.76
N THR A 66 10.85 -11.62 18.91
CA THR A 66 9.95 -12.53 19.62
C THR A 66 8.83 -11.77 20.32
N VAL A 67 7.78 -12.48 20.73
CA VAL A 67 6.67 -11.92 21.53
C VAL A 67 7.20 -11.27 22.81
N GLU A 68 8.09 -11.93 23.54
CA GLU A 68 8.73 -11.37 24.75
C GLU A 68 9.52 -10.08 24.45
N GLN A 69 10.25 -10.06 23.34
CA GLN A 69 11.01 -8.88 22.92
C GLN A 69 10.12 -7.67 22.60
N LEU A 70 8.91 -7.90 22.09
CA LEU A 70 7.95 -6.84 21.79
C LEU A 70 7.37 -6.16 23.03
N GLU A 71 7.43 -6.79 24.22
CA GLU A 71 6.96 -6.16 25.45
C GLU A 71 7.70 -4.85 25.79
N ASN A 72 8.95 -4.72 25.30
CA ASN A 72 9.82 -3.56 25.47
C ASN A 72 10.00 -2.74 24.17
N ALA A 73 9.22 -3.03 23.13
CA ALA A 73 9.23 -2.26 21.90
C ALA A 73 8.42 -0.97 22.07
N VAL A 74 8.88 0.13 21.48
CA VAL A 74 8.10 1.37 21.35
C VAL A 74 7.40 1.48 20.00
N PHE A 75 7.83 0.66 19.02
CA PHE A 75 7.30 0.65 17.67
C PHE A 75 7.50 -0.73 17.06
N ASP A 76 6.47 -1.26 16.40
CA ASP A 76 6.48 -2.51 15.63
C ASP A 76 6.17 -2.19 14.16
N MET A 77 7.02 -2.63 13.25
CA MET A 77 6.92 -2.31 11.83
C MET A 77 7.25 -3.52 10.95
N VAL A 78 6.28 -3.95 10.15
CA VAL A 78 6.46 -4.89 9.06
C VAL A 78 6.78 -4.14 7.77
N VAL A 79 7.88 -4.52 7.13
CA VAL A 79 8.35 -3.94 5.87
C VAL A 79 8.56 -5.05 4.84
N ALA A 80 8.07 -4.83 3.62
CA ALA A 80 8.35 -5.71 2.50
C ALA A 80 8.91 -4.94 1.30
N GLY A 81 9.87 -5.54 0.60
CA GLY A 81 10.53 -4.92 -0.53
C GLY A 81 11.31 -5.91 -1.40
N ARG A 82 11.98 -5.39 -2.43
CA ARG A 82 12.82 -6.17 -3.35
C ARG A 82 14.14 -5.46 -3.63
N ILE A 83 15.15 -6.21 -4.01
CA ILE A 83 16.41 -5.66 -4.52
C ILE A 83 16.18 -5.11 -5.93
N VAL A 84 16.62 -3.88 -6.18
CA VAL A 84 16.56 -3.24 -7.51
C VAL A 84 17.93 -3.16 -8.17
N SER A 85 18.99 -3.06 -7.39
CA SER A 85 20.37 -3.10 -7.86
C SER A 85 21.33 -3.51 -6.73
N GLY A 86 22.57 -3.85 -7.05
CA GLY A 86 23.55 -4.29 -6.06
C GLY A 86 23.28 -5.70 -5.51
N SER A 87 24.04 -6.08 -4.49
CA SER A 87 23.93 -7.38 -3.80
C SER A 87 24.58 -7.32 -2.42
N GLY A 88 24.17 -8.19 -1.49
CA GLY A 88 24.74 -8.22 -0.15
C GLY A 88 24.42 -6.96 0.64
N ASP A 89 25.41 -6.42 1.35
CA ASP A 89 25.24 -5.21 2.19
C ASP A 89 25.13 -3.91 1.35
N ASP A 90 25.54 -3.93 0.08
CA ASP A 90 25.43 -2.79 -0.87
C ASP A 90 24.15 -2.86 -1.72
N ALA A 91 23.22 -3.77 -1.41
CA ALA A 91 21.99 -3.93 -2.17
C ALA A 91 21.07 -2.71 -1.99
N ASP A 92 20.66 -2.11 -3.11
CA ASP A 92 19.60 -1.11 -3.11
C ASP A 92 18.24 -1.82 -3.03
N VAL A 93 17.52 -1.57 -1.95
CA VAL A 93 16.23 -2.19 -1.65
C VAL A 93 15.13 -1.16 -1.85
N ALA A 94 14.23 -1.47 -2.79
CA ALA A 94 12.98 -0.74 -2.96
C ALA A 94 11.93 -1.30 -2.00
N ILE A 95 11.55 -0.51 -1.00
CA ILE A 95 10.41 -0.80 -0.12
C ILE A 95 9.12 -0.67 -0.93
N MET A 96 8.23 -1.65 -0.77
CA MET A 96 6.98 -1.77 -1.54
C MET A 96 5.74 -1.75 -0.65
N MET A 97 5.86 -2.17 0.61
CA MET A 97 4.78 -2.19 1.60
C MET A 97 5.35 -1.92 2.99
N VAL A 98 4.60 -1.17 3.79
CA VAL A 98 4.88 -0.91 5.21
C VAL A 98 3.54 -1.02 5.95
N GLU A 99 3.53 -1.80 7.02
CA GLU A 99 2.45 -1.86 8.02
C GLU A 99 3.10 -1.67 9.39
N ALA A 100 2.72 -0.64 10.13
CA ALA A 100 3.44 -0.25 11.34
C ALA A 100 2.54 0.38 12.39
N GLU A 101 2.92 0.21 13.65
CA GLU A 101 2.16 0.69 14.80
C GLU A 101 3.08 1.00 15.99
N ALA A 102 2.59 1.88 16.87
CA ALA A 102 3.12 1.96 18.22
C ALA A 102 2.48 0.84 19.07
N THR A 103 3.20 0.37 20.08
CA THR A 103 2.77 -0.76 20.93
C THR A 103 1.93 -0.30 22.13
N ASP A 104 1.18 -1.20 22.76
CA ASP A 104 0.36 -0.93 23.95
C ASP A 104 1.13 -0.23 25.11
N ASN A 105 2.39 -0.61 25.33
CA ASN A 105 3.21 -0.09 26.43
C ASN A 105 3.98 1.20 26.08
N VAL A 106 3.82 1.74 24.86
CA VAL A 106 4.69 2.81 24.32
C VAL A 106 4.74 4.04 25.22
N ILE A 107 3.61 4.47 25.78
CA ILE A 107 3.53 5.65 26.65
C ILE A 107 4.34 5.42 27.93
N SER A 108 4.17 4.26 28.56
CA SER A 108 4.91 3.92 29.78
C SER A 108 6.41 3.81 29.53
N LEU A 109 6.82 3.29 28.37
CA LEU A 109 8.22 3.21 27.99
C LEU A 109 8.82 4.59 27.78
N ILE A 110 8.12 5.48 27.06
CA ILE A 110 8.55 6.86 26.83
C ILE A 110 8.66 7.64 28.16
N ASP A 111 7.67 7.51 29.05
CA ASP A 111 7.71 8.10 30.39
C ASP A 111 8.90 7.56 31.21
N GLY A 112 9.28 6.29 30.97
CA GLY A 112 10.48 5.64 31.50
C GLY A 112 11.80 6.03 30.80
N GLY A 113 11.77 7.02 29.90
CA GLY A 113 12.92 7.58 29.20
C GLY A 113 13.21 6.99 27.82
N ALA A 114 12.37 6.11 27.30
CA ALA A 114 12.54 5.53 25.96
C ALA A 114 12.38 6.57 24.85
N GLN A 115 13.08 6.34 23.73
CA GLN A 115 12.93 7.14 22.51
C GLN A 115 11.50 7.05 21.96
N ALA A 116 10.86 8.19 21.74
CA ALA A 116 9.55 8.25 21.09
C ALA A 116 9.67 7.96 19.57
N PRO A 117 8.72 7.22 18.97
CA PRO A 117 8.76 6.87 17.55
C PRO A 117 8.24 8.00 16.65
N THR A 118 9.01 9.08 16.53
CA THR A 118 8.73 10.20 15.61
C THR A 118 9.01 9.81 14.15
N GLU A 119 8.63 10.65 13.18
CA GLU A 119 8.83 10.39 11.75
C GLU A 119 10.29 10.11 11.38
N SER A 120 11.24 10.79 12.04
CA SER A 120 12.68 10.54 11.84
C SER A 120 13.08 9.14 12.28
N ILE A 121 12.60 8.70 13.45
CA ILE A 121 12.87 7.37 14.00
C ILE A 121 12.23 6.29 13.13
N VAL A 122 10.99 6.51 12.68
CA VAL A 122 10.32 5.59 11.75
C VAL A 122 11.10 5.47 10.43
N ALA A 123 11.59 6.59 9.88
CA ALA A 123 12.43 6.57 8.68
C ALA A 123 13.74 5.79 8.89
N GLU A 124 14.39 5.94 10.05
CA GLU A 124 15.55 5.11 10.43
C GLU A 124 15.19 3.62 10.48
N GLY A 125 14.02 3.26 10.99
CA GLY A 125 13.53 1.88 10.99
C GLY A 125 13.34 1.30 9.58
N LEU A 126 12.87 2.12 8.63
CA LEU A 126 12.76 1.70 7.22
C LEU A 126 14.13 1.41 6.62
N GLU A 127 15.15 2.22 6.92
CA GLU A 127 16.54 1.97 6.50
C GLU A 127 17.11 0.72 7.20
N ALA A 128 16.85 0.55 8.49
CA ALA A 128 17.28 -0.62 9.26
C ALA A 128 16.68 -1.93 8.75
N ALA A 129 15.50 -1.90 8.12
CA ALA A 129 14.86 -3.07 7.52
C ALA A 129 15.56 -3.54 6.23
N LYS A 130 16.19 -2.64 5.46
CA LYS A 130 16.72 -2.94 4.12
C LYS A 130 17.77 -4.07 4.10
N PRO A 131 18.78 -4.10 4.98
CA PRO A 131 19.77 -5.20 4.97
C PRO A 131 19.14 -6.57 5.20
N PHE A 132 18.09 -6.66 6.04
CA PHE A 132 17.37 -7.91 6.28
C PHE A 132 16.55 -8.33 5.05
N ILE A 133 15.85 -7.39 4.41
CA ILE A 133 15.14 -7.64 3.15
C ILE A 133 16.11 -8.13 2.07
N ALA A 134 17.28 -7.51 1.94
CA ALA A 134 18.30 -7.92 0.98
C ALA A 134 18.79 -9.37 1.23
N ARG A 135 19.03 -9.73 2.50
CA ARG A 135 19.41 -11.10 2.88
C ARG A 135 18.31 -12.11 2.55
N LEU A 136 17.05 -11.78 2.87
CA LEU A 136 15.89 -12.63 2.56
C LEU A 136 15.73 -12.83 1.04
N CYS A 137 15.82 -11.76 0.26
CA CYS A 137 15.77 -11.82 -1.20
C CYS A 137 16.90 -12.68 -1.77
N THR A 138 18.13 -12.48 -1.27
CA THR A 138 19.31 -13.24 -1.70
C THR A 138 19.14 -14.74 -1.43
N ALA A 139 18.64 -15.11 -0.25
CA ALA A 139 18.36 -16.51 0.08
C ALA A 139 17.32 -17.13 -0.87
N GLN A 140 16.25 -16.39 -1.19
CA GLN A 140 15.23 -16.83 -2.15
C GLN A 140 15.78 -16.95 -3.58
N GLN A 141 16.66 -16.04 -4.01
CA GLN A 141 17.36 -16.14 -5.31
C GLN A 141 18.24 -17.39 -5.38
N GLN A 142 18.97 -17.72 -4.31
CA GLN A 142 19.77 -18.94 -4.23
C GLN A 142 18.91 -20.21 -4.29
N LEU A 143 17.71 -20.19 -3.69
CA LEU A 143 16.74 -21.27 -3.83
C LEU A 143 16.24 -21.38 -5.28
N ALA A 144 15.85 -20.26 -5.89
CA ALA A 144 15.36 -20.22 -7.27
C ALA A 144 16.41 -20.72 -8.28
N ALA A 145 17.70 -20.38 -8.09
CA ALA A 145 18.79 -20.88 -8.92
C ALA A 145 18.92 -22.40 -8.93
N LYS A 146 18.46 -23.08 -7.86
CA LYS A 146 18.52 -24.54 -7.72
C LYS A 146 17.22 -25.24 -8.08
N ALA A 147 16.08 -24.58 -7.91
CA ALA A 147 14.77 -25.24 -7.88
C ALA A 147 13.69 -24.55 -8.73
N SER A 148 13.96 -23.42 -9.36
CA SER A 148 12.94 -22.72 -10.16
C SER A 148 12.54 -23.55 -11.37
N LYS A 149 11.23 -23.66 -11.59
CA LYS A 149 10.69 -24.09 -12.88
C LYS A 149 11.06 -23.07 -13.97
N PRO A 150 11.20 -23.51 -15.24
CA PRO A 150 11.32 -22.56 -16.34
C PRO A 150 10.09 -21.65 -16.37
N THR A 151 10.29 -20.38 -16.71
CA THR A 151 9.18 -19.44 -16.88
C THR A 151 8.26 -19.95 -17.97
N GLY A 152 6.99 -20.14 -17.63
CA GLY A 152 5.98 -20.56 -18.59
C GLY A 152 5.70 -19.47 -19.63
N ASP A 153 5.13 -19.87 -20.76
CA ASP A 153 4.57 -18.91 -21.71
C ASP A 153 3.18 -18.48 -21.23
N PHE A 154 3.08 -17.23 -20.80
CA PHE A 154 1.83 -16.65 -20.32
C PHE A 154 1.37 -15.53 -21.22
N PRO A 155 0.14 -15.60 -21.78
CA PRO A 155 -0.37 -14.53 -22.60
C PRO A 155 -0.53 -13.25 -21.76
N VAL A 156 -0.03 -12.15 -22.32
CA VAL A 156 -0.22 -10.81 -21.78
C VAL A 156 -1.40 -10.17 -22.50
N PHE A 157 -2.26 -9.50 -21.72
CA PHE A 157 -3.44 -8.80 -22.23
C PHE A 157 -3.29 -7.32 -21.89
N PRO A 158 -2.63 -6.52 -22.74
CA PRO A 158 -2.64 -5.07 -22.61
C PRO A 158 -4.09 -4.55 -22.54
N ALA A 159 -4.32 -3.50 -21.77
CA ALA A 159 -5.66 -2.93 -21.63
C ALA A 159 -6.10 -2.18 -22.91
N TYR A 160 -5.14 -1.75 -23.72
CA TYR A 160 -5.29 -1.10 -25.02
C TYR A 160 -3.95 -1.20 -25.76
N GLN A 161 -3.97 -0.98 -27.08
CA GLN A 161 -2.77 -0.78 -27.89
C GLN A 161 -2.48 0.71 -28.12
N ASP A 162 -1.28 1.01 -28.61
CA ASP A 162 -0.79 2.38 -28.78
C ASP A 162 -1.59 3.20 -29.81
N ASP A 163 -2.12 2.55 -30.85
CA ASP A 163 -2.96 3.19 -31.87
C ASP A 163 -4.28 3.71 -31.27
N VAL A 164 -4.92 2.92 -30.40
CA VAL A 164 -6.12 3.32 -29.66
C VAL A 164 -5.80 4.45 -28.69
N PHE A 165 -4.69 4.36 -27.95
CA PHE A 165 -4.30 5.43 -27.03
C PHE A 165 -4.05 6.74 -27.77
N ALA A 166 -3.31 6.71 -28.89
CA ALA A 166 -3.02 7.90 -29.69
C ALA A 166 -4.31 8.53 -30.26
N ALA A 167 -5.25 7.72 -30.74
CA ALA A 167 -6.54 8.21 -31.23
C ALA A 167 -7.38 8.86 -30.12
N VAL A 168 -7.46 8.22 -28.95
CA VAL A 168 -8.17 8.79 -27.78
C VAL A 168 -7.48 10.06 -27.29
N GLU A 169 -6.14 10.09 -27.22
CA GLU A 169 -5.39 11.28 -26.83
C GLU A 169 -5.64 12.45 -27.78
N ALA A 170 -5.56 12.23 -29.09
CA ALA A 170 -5.82 13.25 -30.09
C ALA A 170 -7.25 13.83 -30.01
N ALA A 171 -8.24 12.99 -29.71
CA ALA A 171 -9.64 13.41 -29.62
C ALA A 171 -10.00 14.07 -28.27
N ALA A 172 -9.39 13.62 -27.17
CA ALA A 172 -9.84 13.94 -25.81
C ALA A 172 -8.95 14.94 -25.08
N ALA A 173 -7.65 15.04 -25.38
CA ALA A 173 -6.67 15.64 -24.48
C ALA A 173 -7.01 17.08 -24.06
N GLU A 174 -7.43 17.93 -25.00
CA GLU A 174 -7.77 19.33 -24.72
C GLU A 174 -9.03 19.45 -23.85
N LYS A 175 -10.15 18.85 -24.31
CA LYS A 175 -11.44 18.89 -23.61
C LYS A 175 -11.36 18.24 -22.22
N LEU A 176 -10.67 17.10 -22.12
CA LEU A 176 -10.47 16.40 -20.86
C LEU A 176 -9.57 17.21 -19.92
N SER A 177 -8.51 17.84 -20.41
CA SER A 177 -7.68 18.73 -19.59
C SER A 177 -8.49 19.89 -19.00
N ALA A 178 -9.35 20.51 -19.81
CA ALA A 178 -10.24 21.58 -19.36
C ALA A 178 -11.26 21.07 -18.32
N ALA A 179 -11.93 19.94 -18.58
CA ALA A 179 -12.88 19.34 -17.66
C ALA A 179 -12.23 18.99 -16.31
N LEU A 180 -10.99 18.48 -16.33
CA LEU A 180 -10.23 18.14 -15.12
C LEU A 180 -9.83 19.37 -14.28
N THR A 181 -10.08 20.61 -14.75
CA THR A 181 -9.91 21.82 -13.94
C THR A 181 -11.09 22.14 -13.03
N ILE A 182 -12.26 21.55 -13.28
CA ILE A 182 -13.48 21.74 -12.49
C ILE A 182 -13.27 21.12 -11.10
N ALA A 183 -13.41 21.93 -10.06
CA ALA A 183 -13.18 21.49 -8.67
C ALA A 183 -14.36 20.65 -8.14
N GLY A 184 -15.59 21.06 -8.45
CA GLY A 184 -16.82 20.39 -8.00
C GLY A 184 -16.90 18.97 -8.55
N LYS A 185 -17.07 17.97 -7.67
CA LYS A 185 -17.07 16.56 -8.08
C LYS A 185 -18.15 16.24 -9.09
N GLN A 186 -19.41 16.57 -8.78
CA GLN A 186 -20.52 16.24 -9.67
C GLN A 186 -20.37 16.91 -11.05
N GLU A 187 -20.11 18.21 -11.06
CA GLU A 187 -19.91 18.98 -12.30
C GLU A 187 -18.73 18.45 -13.12
N ARG A 188 -17.63 18.09 -12.46
CA ARG A 188 -16.48 17.48 -13.14
C ARG A 188 -16.83 16.11 -13.70
N ASP A 189 -17.48 15.26 -12.90
CA ASP A 189 -17.81 13.89 -13.30
C ASP A 189 -18.76 13.92 -14.51
N ASP A 190 -19.82 14.75 -14.46
CA ASP A 190 -20.74 15.01 -15.56
C ASP A 190 -19.97 15.46 -16.81
N LYS A 191 -19.06 16.45 -16.67
CA LYS A 191 -18.30 16.95 -17.81
C LYS A 191 -17.32 15.93 -18.39
N THR A 192 -16.70 15.12 -17.54
CA THR A 192 -15.79 14.06 -18.01
C THR A 192 -16.54 12.92 -18.70
N ASP A 193 -17.77 12.63 -18.26
CA ASP A 193 -18.63 11.65 -18.93
C ASP A 193 -19.14 12.17 -20.28
N GLU A 194 -19.52 13.46 -20.38
CA GLU A 194 -19.82 14.10 -21.66
C GLU A 194 -18.63 13.97 -22.64
N VAL A 195 -17.42 14.35 -22.20
CA VAL A 195 -16.21 14.23 -23.03
C VAL A 195 -15.94 12.78 -23.43
N LYS A 196 -16.17 11.83 -22.52
CA LYS A 196 -16.00 10.41 -22.82
C LYS A 196 -16.99 9.93 -23.88
N VAL A 197 -18.26 10.31 -23.80
CA VAL A 197 -19.27 9.97 -24.80
C VAL A 197 -18.89 10.54 -26.16
N GLU A 198 -18.55 11.83 -26.23
CA GLU A 198 -18.12 12.48 -27.48
C GLU A 198 -16.91 11.79 -28.12
N VAL A 199 -15.90 11.44 -27.32
CA VAL A 199 -14.69 10.75 -27.78
C VAL A 199 -15.02 9.34 -28.28
N LEU A 200 -15.89 8.60 -27.58
CA LEU A 200 -16.33 7.29 -28.02
C LEU A 200 -17.10 7.37 -29.34
N GLU A 201 -18.01 8.32 -29.50
CA GLU A 201 -18.75 8.53 -30.76
C GLU A 201 -17.82 8.86 -31.93
N GLN A 202 -16.80 9.69 -31.70
CA GLN A 202 -15.85 10.08 -32.74
C GLN A 202 -14.88 8.95 -33.13
N VAL A 203 -14.40 8.19 -32.13
CA VAL A 203 -13.27 7.27 -32.31
C VAL A 203 -13.73 5.84 -32.53
N ALA A 204 -14.82 5.38 -31.90
CA ALA A 204 -15.27 3.98 -31.98
C ALA A 204 -15.49 3.43 -33.40
N PRO A 205 -15.99 4.20 -34.40
CA PRO A 205 -16.13 3.70 -35.76
C PRO A 205 -14.81 3.23 -36.40
N ASN A 206 -13.66 3.74 -35.94
CA ASN A 206 -12.34 3.33 -36.44
C ASN A 206 -11.77 2.10 -35.70
N PHE A 207 -12.44 1.64 -34.65
CA PHE A 207 -11.96 0.61 -33.72
C PHE A 207 -13.07 -0.40 -33.36
N GLU A 208 -13.90 -0.80 -34.35
CA GLU A 208 -14.96 -1.79 -34.14
C GLU A 208 -14.42 -3.09 -33.51
N GLY A 209 -15.08 -3.56 -32.45
CA GLY A 209 -14.67 -4.74 -31.68
C GLY A 209 -13.58 -4.47 -30.63
N ARG A 210 -13.11 -3.22 -30.48
CA ARG A 210 -12.07 -2.79 -29.51
C ARG A 210 -12.59 -1.75 -28.52
N GLU A 211 -13.89 -1.70 -28.27
CA GLU A 211 -14.54 -0.67 -27.44
C GLU A 211 -14.03 -0.68 -25.99
N LYS A 212 -13.66 -1.85 -25.48
CA LYS A 212 -13.05 -1.99 -24.15
C LYS A 212 -11.69 -1.28 -24.04
N GLU A 213 -10.94 -1.22 -25.15
CA GLU A 213 -9.65 -0.53 -25.19
C GLU A 213 -9.83 0.98 -25.09
N LEU A 214 -10.86 1.54 -25.74
CA LEU A 214 -11.14 2.98 -25.71
C LEU A 214 -11.39 3.47 -24.28
N GLY A 215 -12.23 2.75 -23.52
CA GLY A 215 -12.49 3.09 -22.12
C GLY A 215 -11.25 2.98 -21.22
N ALA A 216 -10.39 1.99 -21.48
CA ALA A 216 -9.14 1.84 -20.75
C ALA A 216 -8.11 2.93 -21.11
N ALA A 217 -7.98 3.26 -22.40
CA ALA A 217 -7.12 4.33 -22.90
C ALA A 217 -7.55 5.70 -22.36
N PHE A 218 -8.86 5.98 -22.34
CA PHE A 218 -9.41 7.21 -21.78
C PHE A 218 -9.04 7.36 -20.30
N ARG A 219 -9.22 6.30 -19.49
CA ARG A 219 -8.81 6.30 -18.07
C ARG A 219 -7.30 6.52 -17.89
N SER A 220 -6.47 5.89 -18.73
CA SER A 220 -5.03 6.10 -18.71
C SER A 220 -4.65 7.54 -19.06
N LEU A 221 -5.31 8.14 -20.05
CA LEU A 221 -5.13 9.54 -20.39
C LEU A 221 -5.56 10.46 -19.23
N THR A 222 -6.72 10.21 -18.62
CA THR A 222 -7.16 10.93 -17.41
C THR A 222 -6.08 10.88 -16.33
N LYS A 223 -5.53 9.69 -16.05
CA LYS A 223 -4.44 9.51 -15.07
C LYS A 223 -3.19 10.30 -15.46
N LYS A 224 -2.80 10.30 -16.74
CA LYS A 224 -1.65 11.05 -17.27
C LYS A 224 -1.84 12.56 -17.04
N LEU A 225 -2.99 13.10 -17.45
CA LEU A 225 -3.30 14.53 -17.35
C LEU A 225 -3.39 15.02 -15.91
N VAL A 226 -4.04 14.26 -15.02
CA VAL A 226 -4.11 14.59 -13.58
C VAL A 226 -2.71 14.64 -12.97
N ARG A 227 -1.86 13.64 -13.25
CA ARG A 227 -0.47 13.63 -12.73
C ARG A 227 0.34 14.80 -13.27
N GLN A 228 0.22 15.11 -14.55
CA GLN A 228 0.91 16.24 -15.17
C GLN A 228 0.50 17.57 -14.53
N ARG A 229 -0.81 17.77 -14.29
CA ARG A 229 -1.34 18.96 -13.61
C ARG A 229 -0.82 19.09 -12.18
N ILE A 230 -0.80 18.01 -11.41
CA ILE A 230 -0.24 18.05 -10.04
C ILE A 230 1.24 18.44 -10.07
N LEU A 231 2.03 17.89 -10.99
CA LEU A 231 3.47 18.18 -11.07
C LEU A 231 3.77 19.61 -11.54
N ARG A 232 3.04 20.10 -12.56
CA ARG A 232 3.30 21.40 -13.19
C ARG A 232 2.60 22.54 -12.46
N ASP A 233 1.32 22.36 -12.17
CA ASP A 233 0.43 23.43 -11.71
C ASP A 233 0.23 23.36 -10.19
N GLN A 234 0.71 22.30 -9.52
CA GLN A 234 0.60 22.10 -8.06
C GLN A 234 -0.84 22.06 -7.54
N PHE A 235 -1.80 21.78 -8.43
CA PHE A 235 -3.22 21.61 -8.13
C PHE A 235 -3.67 20.18 -8.36
N ARG A 236 -4.52 19.71 -7.44
CA ARG A 236 -5.18 18.41 -7.51
C ARG A 236 -6.49 18.51 -8.29
N ILE A 237 -7.06 17.34 -8.62
CA ILE A 237 -8.29 17.22 -9.42
C ILE A 237 -9.51 17.92 -8.79
N ASP A 238 -9.52 18.08 -7.46
CA ASP A 238 -10.59 18.75 -6.72
C ASP A 238 -10.27 20.21 -6.37
N GLY A 239 -9.28 20.80 -7.05
CA GLY A 239 -8.93 22.22 -6.91
C GLY A 239 -8.06 22.57 -5.70
N ARG A 240 -7.73 21.59 -4.85
CA ARG A 240 -6.85 21.78 -3.69
C ARG A 240 -5.36 21.83 -4.06
N GLY A 241 -4.58 22.55 -3.27
CA GLY A 241 -3.12 22.45 -3.26
C GLY A 241 -2.62 21.11 -2.74
N ILE A 242 -1.32 20.85 -2.91
CA ILE A 242 -0.68 19.59 -2.52
C ILE A 242 -0.67 19.32 -1.00
N THR A 243 -0.78 20.36 -0.18
CA THR A 243 -0.81 20.27 1.29
C THR A 243 -2.20 20.45 1.90
N ASP A 244 -3.20 20.82 1.09
CA ASP A 244 -4.51 21.19 1.62
C ASP A 244 -5.31 19.96 2.08
N ILE A 245 -5.81 20.03 3.30
CA ILE A 245 -6.76 19.06 3.86
C ILE A 245 -8.17 19.42 3.38
N ARG A 246 -9.04 18.42 3.19
CA ARG A 246 -10.48 18.65 2.90
C ARG A 246 -11.14 19.30 4.10
N SER A 247 -12.31 19.91 3.91
CA SER A 247 -13.16 20.40 5.00
C SER A 247 -13.31 19.33 6.10
N LEU A 248 -13.07 19.74 7.34
CA LEU A 248 -13.16 18.88 8.52
C LEU A 248 -14.42 19.26 9.30
N SER A 249 -15.14 18.24 9.77
CA SER A 249 -16.20 18.39 10.77
C SER A 249 -16.05 17.30 11.82
N ALA A 250 -16.28 17.64 13.07
CA ALA A 250 -16.25 16.71 14.18
C ALA A 250 -17.39 17.05 15.15
N GLU A 251 -18.23 16.05 15.42
CA GLU A 251 -19.35 16.15 16.35
C GLU A 251 -19.36 14.94 17.29
N VAL A 252 -19.81 15.14 18.53
CA VAL A 252 -19.97 14.09 19.54
C VAL A 252 -21.41 14.02 20.01
N ALA A 253 -21.79 12.91 20.64
CA ALA A 253 -23.13 12.69 21.21
C ALA A 253 -24.29 12.77 20.20
N ILE A 254 -24.06 12.30 18.96
CA ILE A 254 -25.05 12.32 17.87
C ILE A 254 -26.02 11.12 17.84
N VAL A 255 -25.66 9.99 18.46
CA VAL A 255 -26.52 8.81 18.53
C VAL A 255 -27.16 8.71 19.92
N PRO A 256 -28.49 8.84 20.04
CA PRO A 256 -29.17 8.69 21.32
C PRO A 256 -28.92 7.30 21.95
N ARG A 257 -28.84 7.26 23.28
CA ARG A 257 -28.69 6.04 24.13
C ARG A 257 -27.34 5.33 24.08
N ALA A 258 -26.48 5.56 23.08
CA ALA A 258 -25.13 4.99 23.07
C ALA A 258 -24.30 5.50 24.26
N HIS A 259 -23.33 4.72 24.75
CA HIS A 259 -22.42 5.19 25.80
C HIS A 259 -21.51 6.31 25.30
N GLY A 260 -21.06 6.22 24.04
CA GLY A 260 -20.39 7.29 23.34
C GLY A 260 -20.68 7.22 21.84
N SER A 261 -20.66 8.37 21.17
CA SER A 261 -20.78 8.42 19.71
C SER A 261 -20.09 9.67 19.16
N ALA A 262 -19.52 9.56 17.97
CA ALA A 262 -18.92 10.67 17.25
C ALA A 262 -19.17 10.57 15.74
N LEU A 263 -19.34 11.72 15.09
CA LEU A 263 -19.32 11.85 13.64
C LEU A 263 -18.05 12.61 13.24
N PHE A 264 -17.22 12.00 12.41
CA PHE A 264 -16.07 12.66 11.82
C PHE A 264 -16.24 12.72 10.30
N GLU A 265 -16.07 13.91 9.74
CA GLU A 265 -16.07 14.13 8.30
C GLU A 265 -14.77 14.76 7.83
N ARG A 266 -14.27 14.27 6.70
CA ARG A 266 -13.14 14.87 5.98
C ARG A 266 -13.46 14.87 4.48
N GLY A 267 -14.10 15.93 4.02
CA GLY A 267 -14.78 16.00 2.73
C GLY A 267 -15.89 14.94 2.66
N GLU A 268 -15.96 14.18 1.56
CA GLU A 268 -16.98 13.12 1.39
C GLU A 268 -16.74 11.86 2.23
N THR A 269 -15.61 11.75 2.93
CA THR A 269 -15.38 10.65 3.87
C THR A 269 -16.08 10.96 5.18
N GLN A 270 -17.13 10.22 5.51
CA GLN A 270 -17.88 10.32 6.76
C GLN A 270 -17.78 9.02 7.55
N ILE A 271 -17.45 9.13 8.84
CA ILE A 271 -17.30 8.00 9.76
C ILE A 271 -18.15 8.26 11.00
N LEU A 272 -19.09 7.35 11.28
CA LEU A 272 -19.83 7.29 12.53
C LEU A 272 -19.14 6.29 13.46
N GLY A 273 -18.54 6.78 14.55
CA GLY A 273 -18.03 5.96 15.64
C GLY A 273 -19.08 5.82 16.74
N VAL A 274 -19.29 4.60 17.24
CA VAL A 274 -20.16 4.33 18.38
C VAL A 274 -19.41 3.47 19.40
N THR A 275 -19.31 3.96 20.62
CA THR A 275 -18.64 3.29 21.74
C THR A 275 -19.67 2.58 22.60
N THR A 276 -19.41 1.30 22.85
CA THR A 276 -20.12 0.50 23.86
C THR A 276 -19.13 0.09 24.94
N LEU A 277 -19.59 0.06 26.18
CA LEU A 277 -18.81 -0.31 27.36
C LEU A 277 -19.56 -1.44 28.04
N ASP A 278 -18.85 -2.49 28.43
CA ASP A 278 -19.42 -3.61 29.17
C ASP A 278 -18.37 -4.15 30.15
N MET A 279 -18.77 -5.12 30.95
CA MET A 279 -17.88 -5.86 31.83
C MET A 279 -16.77 -6.56 31.03
N VAL A 280 -15.59 -6.71 31.63
CA VAL A 280 -14.43 -7.40 31.03
C VAL A 280 -14.76 -8.81 30.54
N LYS A 281 -15.74 -9.49 31.15
CA LYS A 281 -16.23 -10.80 30.69
C LYS A 281 -16.79 -10.82 29.26
N MET A 282 -17.11 -9.66 28.69
CA MET A 282 -17.59 -9.49 27.33
C MET A 282 -16.46 -9.23 26.32
N ALA A 283 -15.20 -9.17 26.77
CA ALA A 283 -14.05 -9.11 25.87
C ALA A 283 -14.07 -10.33 24.93
N GLN A 284 -13.76 -10.10 23.66
CA GLN A 284 -13.70 -11.18 22.68
C GLN A 284 -12.63 -12.19 23.12
N GLN A 285 -13.05 -13.45 23.27
CA GLN A 285 -12.13 -14.57 23.42
C GLN A 285 -11.75 -15.04 22.02
N VAL A 286 -10.45 -15.20 21.79
CA VAL A 286 -9.90 -15.84 20.60
C VAL A 286 -9.47 -17.23 21.03
N ASP A 287 -10.05 -18.25 20.39
CA ASP A 287 -9.78 -19.67 20.63
C ASP A 287 -8.57 -20.19 19.84
#